data_AF-A0A553UUT2-F1
#
_entry.id   AF-A0A553UUT2-F1
#
_cell.length_a   1.000
_cell.length_b   1.000
_cell.length_c   1.000
_cell.angle_alpha   90.00
_cell.angle_beta   90.00
_cell.angle_gamma   90.00
#
_symmetry.space_group_name_H-M   'P 1'
#
loop_
_entity.id
_entity.type
_entity.pdbx_description
1 polymer ?
#
loop_
_entity_poly.entity_id
_entity_poly.type
_entity_poly.pdbx_seq_one_letter_code
_entity_poly.pdbx_strand_id
1 'polypeptide(L)'
;MGLFTEQEYKKALERFIWLAQIKYRPAFSSYMAGQCAYKEKHYQEAIKFYQQSLAIKKQASYTAILLENLANAYKALKDEKHYAHYRHLLEQQRARD
;
A
#
# COMPACT_ATOMS: atom_id res chain seq x y z
N MET A 1 21.98 0.78 -0.82
CA MET A 1 21.86 -0.64 -1.21
C MET A 1 20.47 -0.87 -1.79
N GLY A 2 20.33 -0.72 -3.11
CA GLY A 2 19.10 -1.08 -3.82
C GLY A 2 19.19 -2.53 -4.25
N LEU A 3 18.63 -3.43 -3.46
CA LEU A 3 18.70 -4.89 -3.68
C LEU A 3 17.30 -5.42 -3.95
N PHE A 4 16.67 -4.97 -5.03
CA PHE A 4 15.53 -5.67 -5.62
C PHE A 4 15.56 -5.40 -7.13
N THR A 5 15.94 -6.41 -7.91
CA THR A 5 15.72 -6.42 -9.35
C THR A 5 14.21 -6.45 -9.64
N GLU A 6 13.77 -5.98 -10.83
CA GLU A 6 12.34 -6.03 -11.21
C GLU A 6 11.73 -7.44 -11.06
N GLN A 7 12.54 -8.47 -11.31
CA GLN A 7 12.15 -9.87 -11.13
C GLN A 7 11.88 -10.25 -9.66
N GLU A 8 12.50 -9.57 -8.70
CA GLU A 8 12.29 -9.81 -7.27
C GLU A 8 10.98 -9.19 -6.77
N TYR A 9 10.55 -8.05 -7.32
CA TYR A 9 9.28 -7.43 -6.95
C TYR A 9 8.08 -8.30 -7.34
N LYS A 10 8.10 -8.94 -8.52
CA LYS A 10 7.03 -9.87 -8.94
C LYS A 10 6.94 -11.09 -8.04
N LYS A 11 8.08 -11.73 -7.75
CA LYS A 11 8.12 -12.88 -6.83
C LYS A 11 7.69 -12.50 -5.41
N ALA A 12 8.07 -11.32 -4.95
CA ALA A 12 7.63 -10.80 -3.65
C ALA A 12 6.12 -10.55 -3.64
N LEU A 13 5.57 -9.93 -4.71
CA LEU A 13 4.14 -9.70 -4.88
C LEU A 13 3.35 -11.00 -4.77
N GLU A 14 3.70 -12.03 -5.54
CA GLU A 14 3.05 -13.34 -5.50
C GLU A 14 3.06 -13.95 -4.10
N ARG A 15 4.21 -13.90 -3.42
CA ARG A 15 4.35 -14.39 -2.04
C ARG A 15 3.44 -13.64 -1.06
N PHE A 16 3.39 -12.32 -1.15
CA PHE A 16 2.55 -11.51 -0.26
C PHE A 16 1.05 -11.70 -0.52
N ILE A 17 0.65 -11.89 -1.78
CA ILE A 17 -0.71 -12.26 -2.15
C ILE A 17 -1.07 -13.61 -1.52
N TRP A 18 -0.20 -14.61 -1.65
CA TRP A 18 -0.40 -15.93 -1.05
C TRP A 18 -0.51 -15.85 0.48
N LEU A 19 0.37 -15.09 1.14
CA LEU A 19 0.32 -14.86 2.60
C LEU A 19 -1.00 -14.23 3.04
N ALA A 20 -1.52 -13.27 2.27
CA ALA A 20 -2.82 -12.66 2.54
C ALA A 20 -3.97 -13.69 2.38
N GLN A 21 -3.92 -14.54 1.35
CA GLN A 21 -4.91 -15.60 1.10
C GLN A 21 -4.98 -16.63 2.23
N ILE A 22 -3.83 -17.05 2.78
CA ILE A 22 -3.76 -17.96 3.93
C ILE A 22 -3.98 -17.26 5.27
N LYS A 23 -4.41 -15.99 5.26
CA LYS A 23 -4.69 -15.15 6.44
C LYS A 23 -3.48 -14.97 7.36
N TYR A 24 -2.25 -15.11 6.84
CA TYR A 24 -1.05 -14.78 7.58
C TYR A 24 -0.83 -13.27 7.56
N ARG A 25 -1.03 -12.62 8.71
CA ARG A 25 -0.89 -11.15 8.89
C ARG A 25 -1.51 -10.37 7.72
N PRO A 26 -2.80 -10.57 7.41
CA PRO A 26 -3.39 -10.16 6.13
C PRO A 26 -3.25 -8.66 5.84
N ALA A 27 -3.35 -7.80 6.87
CA ALA A 27 -3.15 -6.36 6.72
C ALA A 27 -1.73 -6.02 6.24
N PHE A 28 -0.71 -6.64 6.86
CA PHE A 28 0.69 -6.40 6.50
C PHE A 28 1.02 -7.02 5.15
N SER A 29 0.53 -8.23 4.89
CA SER A 29 0.73 -8.94 3.62
C SER A 29 0.12 -8.15 2.46
N SER A 30 -1.11 -7.66 2.58
CA SER A 30 -1.71 -6.76 1.58
C SER A 30 -0.95 -5.44 1.44
N TYR A 31 -0.48 -4.83 2.54
CA TYR A 31 0.37 -3.63 2.45
C TYR A 31 1.62 -3.89 1.61
N MET A 32 2.35 -4.98 1.89
CA MET A 32 3.57 -5.33 1.17
C MET A 32 3.31 -5.67 -0.30
N ALA A 33 2.21 -6.35 -0.62
CA ALA A 33 1.76 -6.55 -2.00
C ALA A 33 1.55 -5.21 -2.72
N GLY A 34 0.90 -4.24 -2.04
CA GLY A 34 0.73 -2.89 -2.55
C GLY A 34 2.07 -2.17 -2.80
N GLN A 35 3.04 -2.33 -1.90
CA GLN A 35 4.40 -1.77 -2.07
C GLN A 35 5.07 -2.33 -3.33
N CYS A 36 5.01 -3.65 -3.54
CA CYS A 36 5.57 -4.30 -4.72
C CYS A 36 4.93 -3.76 -6.01
N ALA A 37 3.59 -3.76 -6.09
CA ALA A 37 2.86 -3.25 -7.24
C ALA A 37 3.16 -1.76 -7.51
N TYR A 38 3.28 -0.95 -6.45
CA TYR A 38 3.62 0.47 -6.57
C TYR A 38 5.03 0.68 -7.13
N LYS A 39 6.01 -0.13 -6.71
CA LYS A 39 7.38 -0.06 -7.23
C LYS A 39 7.46 -0.43 -8.71
N GLU A 40 6.59 -1.33 -9.16
CA GLU A 40 6.42 -1.67 -10.58
C GLU A 40 5.50 -0.68 -11.34
N LYS A 41 5.07 0.42 -10.70
CA LYS A 41 4.18 1.44 -11.27
C LYS A 41 2.78 0.91 -11.65
N HIS A 42 2.37 -0.25 -11.14
CA HIS A 42 1.02 -0.78 -11.26
C HIS A 42 0.09 -0.11 -10.25
N TYR A 43 -0.15 1.20 -10.40
CA TYR A 43 -0.82 2.02 -9.38
C TYR A 43 -2.24 1.57 -9.06
N GLN A 44 -3.01 1.12 -10.06
CA GLN A 44 -4.37 0.60 -9.83
C GLN A 44 -4.37 -0.65 -8.95
N GLU A 45 -3.39 -1.53 -9.14
CA GLU A 45 -3.26 -2.76 -8.35
C GLU A 45 -2.74 -2.45 -6.95
N ALA A 46 -1.77 -1.54 -6.83
CA ALA A 46 -1.27 -1.05 -5.56
C ALA A 46 -2.40 -0.47 -4.69
N ILE A 47 -3.29 0.35 -5.28
CA ILE A 47 -4.45 0.91 -4.59
C ILE A 47 -5.36 -0.18 -4.03
N LYS A 48 -5.67 -1.23 -4.80
CA LYS A 48 -6.50 -2.35 -4.33
C LYS A 48 -5.89 -3.00 -3.09
N PHE A 49 -4.60 -3.31 -3.14
CA PHE A 49 -3.90 -3.95 -2.02
C PHE A 49 -3.78 -3.02 -0.80
N TYR A 50 -3.51 -1.73 -1.00
CA TYR A 50 -3.48 -0.76 0.07
C TYR A 50 -4.85 -0.58 0.74
N GLN A 51 -5.94 -0.55 -0.03
CA GLN A 51 -7.30 -0.50 0.50
C GLN A 51 -7.65 -1.77 1.29
N GLN A 52 -7.24 -2.95 0.83
CA GLN A 52 -7.40 -4.20 1.58
C GLN A 52 -6.66 -4.15 2.92
N SER A 53 -5.44 -3.60 2.94
CA SER A 53 -4.69 -3.39 4.18
C SER A 53 -5.43 -2.45 5.14
N LEU A 54 -5.89 -1.30 4.63
CA LEU A 54 -6.57 -0.26 5.42
C LEU A 54 -7.94 -0.71 5.95
N ALA A 55 -8.66 -1.55 5.21
CA ALA A 55 -9.95 -2.10 5.62
C ALA A 55 -9.85 -2.99 6.87
N ILE A 56 -8.70 -3.60 7.11
CA ILE A 56 -8.42 -4.36 8.31
C ILE A 56 -8.08 -3.35 9.40
N LYS A 57 -9.09 -2.98 10.20
CA LYS A 57 -9.06 -1.94 11.26
C LYS A 57 -8.04 -2.23 12.37
N LYS A 58 -6.75 -2.13 12.04
CA LYS A 58 -5.62 -2.26 12.95
C LYS A 58 -4.65 -1.14 12.64
N GLN A 59 -4.55 -0.19 13.57
CA GLN A 59 -3.53 0.85 13.49
C GLN A 59 -2.17 0.18 13.60
N ALA A 60 -1.31 0.43 12.62
CA ALA A 60 0.01 -0.17 12.52
C ALA A 60 1.04 0.93 12.28
N SER A 61 2.29 0.68 12.65
CA SER A 61 3.39 1.62 12.43
C SER A 61 3.57 2.00 10.95
N TYR A 62 3.12 1.16 10.01
CA TYR A 62 3.17 1.44 8.58
C TYR A 62 1.95 2.22 8.05
N THR A 63 0.94 2.54 8.85
CA THR A 63 -0.29 3.19 8.39
C THR A 63 -0.04 4.55 7.76
N ALA A 64 0.88 5.37 8.31
CA ALA A 64 1.24 6.65 7.71
C ALA A 64 1.86 6.48 6.30
N ILE A 65 2.77 5.51 6.14
CA ILE A 65 3.41 5.20 4.86
C ILE A 65 2.37 4.66 3.85
N LEU A 66 1.46 3.81 4.32
CA LEU A 66 0.35 3.26 3.53
C LEU A 66 -0.54 4.40 2.98
N LEU A 67 -0.95 5.34 3.82
CA LEU A 67 -1.79 6.48 3.41
C LEU A 67 -1.05 7.40 2.43
N GLU A 68 0.24 7.64 2.65
CA GLU A 68 1.08 8.41 1.74
C GLU A 68 1.19 7.75 0.36
N ASN A 69 1.43 6.45 0.30
CA ASN A 69 1.54 5.73 -0.98
C ASN A 69 0.19 5.59 -1.69
N LEU A 70 -0.92 5.48 -0.95
CA LEU A 70 -2.28 5.57 -1.52
C LEU A 70 -2.50 6.92 -2.21
N ALA A 71 -2.20 8.02 -1.52
CA ALA A 71 -2.31 9.36 -2.09
C ALA A 71 -1.44 9.48 -3.36
N ASN A 72 -0.17 9.07 -3.29
CA ASN A 72 0.73 9.16 -4.44
C ASN A 72 0.28 8.28 -5.63
N ALA A 73 -0.29 7.10 -5.37
CA ALA A 73 -0.84 6.25 -6.41
C ALA A 73 -2.05 6.90 -7.11
N TYR A 74 -2.96 7.51 -6.35
CA TYR A 74 -4.08 8.27 -6.93
C TYR A 74 -3.62 9.50 -7.70
N LYS A 75 -2.61 10.21 -7.21
CA LYS A 75 -1.97 11.32 -7.94
C LYS A 75 -1.37 10.86 -9.27
N ALA A 76 -0.70 9.70 -9.29
CA ALA A 76 -0.15 9.13 -10.52
C ALA A 76 -1.25 8.76 -11.54
N LEU A 77 -2.45 8.42 -11.07
CA LEU A 77 -3.65 8.19 -11.89
C LEU A 77 -4.46 9.46 -12.18
N LYS A 78 -3.98 10.65 -11.78
CA LYS A 78 -4.65 11.95 -11.93
C LYS A 78 -6.03 12.03 -11.24
N ASP A 79 -6.23 11.24 -10.19
CA ASP A 79 -7.43 11.28 -9.36
C ASP A 79 -7.23 12.23 -8.17
N GLU A 80 -7.45 13.51 -8.43
CA GLU A 80 -7.24 14.58 -7.45
C GLU A 80 -8.16 14.47 -6.23
N LYS A 81 -9.38 13.95 -6.42
CA LYS A 81 -10.36 13.77 -5.34
C LYS A 81 -9.84 12.78 -4.30
N HIS A 82 -9.41 11.60 -4.74
CA HIS A 82 -8.89 10.59 -3.82
C HIS A 82 -7.51 10.97 -3.30
N TYR A 83 -6.66 11.63 -4.10
CA TYR A 83 -5.41 12.19 -3.63
C TYR A 83 -5.61 13.11 -2.41
N ALA A 84 -6.48 14.12 -2.54
CA ALA A 84 -6.77 15.06 -1.45
C ALA A 84 -7.36 14.34 -0.22
N HIS A 85 -8.24 13.37 -0.43
CA HIS A 85 -8.82 12.57 0.65
C HIS A 85 -7.76 11.82 1.47
N TYR A 86 -6.86 11.07 0.81
CA TYR A 86 -5.84 10.29 1.52
C TYR A 86 -4.73 11.16 2.13
N ARG A 87 -4.44 12.34 1.54
CA ARG A 87 -3.57 13.34 2.16
C ARG A 87 -4.14 13.87 3.47
N HIS A 88 -5.44 14.16 3.49
CA HIS A 88 -6.11 14.61 4.71
C HIS A 88 -6.10 13.52 5.79
N LEU A 89 -6.36 12.26 5.43
CA LEU A 89 -6.25 11.14 6.38
C LEU A 89 -4.84 10.97 6.95
N LEU A 90 -3.80 11.16 6.14
CA LEU A 90 -2.41 11.11 6.59
C LEU A 90 -2.11 12.19 7.63
N GLU A 91 -2.59 13.41 7.41
CA GLU A 91 -2.43 14.52 8.36
C GLU A 91 -3.12 14.23 9.70
N GLN A 92 -4.34 13.69 9.65
CA GLN A 92 -5.05 13.26 10.86
C GLN A 92 -4.33 12.14 11.61
N GLN A 93 -3.73 11.19 10.89
CA GLN A 93 -2.96 10.10 11.50
C GLN A 93 -1.71 10.65 12.20
N ARG A 94 -0.94 11.51 11.52
CA ARG A 94 0.29 12.11 12.08
C ARG A 94 0.03 13.00 13.30
N ALA A 95 -1.14 13.63 13.37
CA ALA A 95 -1.53 14.43 14.53
C ALA A 95 -1.94 13.59 15.76
N ARG A 96 -2.11 12.27 15.59
CA ARG A 96 -2.52 11.33 16.67
C ARG A 96 -1.34 10.53 17.24
N ASP A 97 -0.20 10.52 16.56
CA ASP A 97 1.04 9.83 16.96
C ASP A 97 1.94 10.77 17.78
#